data_AF-A0A702VLF8-F1
#
_entry.id   AF-A0A702VLF8-F1
#
_cell.length_a   1.000
_cell.length_b   1.000
_cell.length_c   1.000
_cell.angle_alpha   90.00
_cell.angle_beta   90.00
_cell.angle_gamma   90.00
#
_symmetry.space_group_name_H-M   'P 1'
#
loop_
_entity.id
_entity.type
_entity.pdbx_description
1 polymer ?
#
loop_
_entity_poly.entity_id
_entity_poly.type
_entity_poly.pdbx_seq_one_letter_code
_entity_poly.pdbx_strand_id
1 'polypeptide(L)'
;MKLIDILVRDLHKFGGWPNGAVECHRFVDEANIDFYDADGEWQEDCFIRYGNFAQEAVRKSITACESESVTKEQYDEAIAATKRGWDGVGFPPEGCECEFFDCEKWLKVTMLYGGSQLVVLFDHDNQIERSFSTSRIDGKFRPIRSEAERKRDEAVKEFVRQLIECVDLHAMDERQEAIVREKLYSMLPTLPGVTVND
;
A
#
# COMPACT_ATOMS: atom_id res chain seq x y z
N MET A 1 18.34 -7.03 -1.05
CA MET A 1 17.13 -6.81 -0.25
C MET A 1 17.55 -6.38 1.15
N LYS A 2 16.90 -5.36 1.74
CA LYS A 2 17.24 -4.93 3.11
C LYS A 2 16.76 -5.98 4.10
N LEU A 3 17.36 -6.02 5.29
CA LEU A 3 16.99 -7.01 6.31
C LEU A 3 15.51 -6.87 6.69
N ILE A 4 15.05 -5.63 6.94
CA ILE A 4 13.67 -5.33 7.30
C ILE A 4 12.65 -5.88 6.29
N ASP A 5 12.92 -5.78 4.99
CA ASP A 5 12.02 -6.26 3.94
C ASP A 5 11.86 -7.79 4.00
N ILE A 6 12.97 -8.50 4.25
CA ILE A 6 12.97 -9.97 4.42
C ILE A 6 12.17 -10.37 5.66
N LEU A 7 12.42 -9.70 6.80
CA LEU A 7 11.74 -10.00 8.06
C LEU A 7 10.24 -9.77 7.94
N VAL A 8 9.82 -8.65 7.35
CA VAL A 8 8.40 -8.33 7.16
C VAL A 8 7.73 -9.35 6.22
N ARG A 9 8.40 -9.72 5.12
CA ARG A 9 7.86 -10.62 4.10
C ARG A 9 7.63 -12.04 4.61
N ASP A 10 8.59 -12.62 5.35
CA ASP A 10 8.58 -14.07 5.60
C ASP A 10 8.65 -14.48 7.07
N LEU A 11 9.15 -13.66 8.00
CA LEU A 11 9.40 -14.10 9.39
C LEU A 11 8.13 -14.65 10.07
N HIS A 12 6.96 -14.07 9.75
CA HIS A 12 5.67 -14.52 10.27
C HIS A 12 5.33 -15.98 9.91
N LYS A 13 5.86 -16.50 8.79
CA LYS A 13 5.69 -17.90 8.36
C LYS A 13 6.46 -18.88 9.25
N PHE A 14 7.43 -18.38 10.01
CA PHE A 14 8.34 -19.15 10.88
C PHE A 14 8.14 -18.84 12.37
N GLY A 15 6.95 -18.38 12.76
CA GLY A 15 6.63 -18.07 14.16
C GLY A 15 6.80 -16.60 14.55
N GLY A 16 7.25 -15.75 13.61
CA GLY A 16 7.32 -14.31 13.82
C GLY A 16 8.52 -13.88 14.68
N TRP A 17 8.47 -12.62 15.11
CA TRP A 17 9.50 -12.05 15.97
C TRP A 17 9.52 -12.76 17.33
N PRO A 18 10.67 -13.26 17.80
CA PRO A 18 10.75 -14.03 19.04
C PRO A 18 10.46 -13.17 20.27
N ASN A 19 9.73 -13.75 21.24
CA ASN A 19 9.41 -13.06 22.49
C ASN A 19 10.69 -12.72 23.26
N GLY A 20 10.81 -11.47 23.71
CA GLY A 20 11.96 -10.99 24.49
C GLY A 20 13.10 -10.39 23.66
N ALA A 21 13.15 -10.67 22.35
CA ALA A 21 14.14 -10.04 21.48
C ALA A 21 13.78 -8.58 21.19
N VAL A 22 14.77 -7.69 21.30
CA VAL A 22 14.65 -6.26 21.02
C VAL A 22 15.25 -5.88 19.67
N GLU A 23 16.15 -6.70 19.13
CA GLU A 23 16.75 -6.46 17.82
C GLU A 23 17.06 -7.76 17.06
N CYS A 24 17.17 -7.63 15.75
CA CYS A 24 17.67 -8.64 14.84
C CYS A 24 18.88 -8.07 14.11
N HIS A 25 19.99 -8.78 14.14
CA HIS A 25 21.23 -8.39 13.53
C HIS A 25 21.60 -9.37 12.42
N ARG A 26 22.04 -8.85 11.28
CA ARG A 26 22.59 -9.64 10.19
C ARG A 26 24.10 -9.46 10.15
N PHE A 27 24.82 -10.53 10.46
CA PHE A 27 26.28 -10.61 10.35
C PHE A 27 26.65 -11.07 8.96
N VAL A 28 27.37 -10.21 8.23
CA VAL A 28 27.72 -10.47 6.83
C VAL A 28 28.95 -11.38 6.71
N ASP A 29 29.76 -11.48 7.75
CA ASP A 29 30.93 -12.35 7.90
C ASP A 29 30.60 -13.73 8.46
N GLU A 30 29.65 -13.82 9.40
CA GLU A 30 29.23 -15.10 9.99
C GLU A 30 28.16 -15.83 9.17
N ALA A 31 27.67 -15.19 8.10
CA ALA A 31 26.65 -15.72 7.22
C ALA A 31 25.39 -16.18 7.99
N ASN A 32 24.99 -15.41 9.01
CA ASN A 32 23.81 -15.67 9.82
C ASN A 32 23.02 -14.38 10.14
N ILE A 33 21.78 -14.55 10.58
CA ILE A 33 21.03 -13.54 11.33
C ILE A 33 20.91 -14.00 12.78
N ASP A 34 21.01 -13.10 13.75
CA ASP A 34 20.73 -13.40 15.15
C ASP A 34 19.73 -12.40 15.72
N PHE A 35 18.91 -12.86 16.66
CA PHE A 35 18.12 -11.96 17.49
C PHE A 35 18.89 -11.69 18.77
N TYR A 36 18.65 -10.54 19.41
CA TYR A 36 19.21 -10.21 20.71
C TYR A 36 18.13 -9.66 21.62
N ASP A 37 18.20 -10.01 22.90
CA ASP A 37 17.41 -9.36 23.95
C ASP A 37 18.06 -8.04 24.39
N ALA A 38 17.47 -7.39 25.40
CA ALA A 38 17.95 -6.11 25.92
C ALA A 38 19.35 -6.17 26.54
N ASP A 39 19.80 -7.36 26.93
CA ASP A 39 21.11 -7.60 27.52
C ASP A 39 22.16 -7.96 26.45
N GLY A 40 21.75 -8.04 25.19
CA GLY A 40 22.62 -8.40 24.05
C GLY A 40 22.91 -9.89 23.97
N GLU A 41 22.14 -10.73 24.68
CA GLU A 41 22.30 -12.18 24.66
C GLU A 41 21.14 -12.83 23.91
N TRP A 42 21.43 -13.94 23.23
CA TRP A 42 20.40 -14.80 22.69
C TRP A 42 20.85 -16.25 22.72
N GLN A 43 20.03 -17.07 23.36
CA GLN A 43 20.42 -18.43 23.76
C GLN A 43 20.23 -19.46 22.64
N GLU A 44 19.50 -19.12 21.57
CA GLU A 44 19.13 -20.05 20.50
C GLU A 44 19.64 -19.58 19.15
N ASP A 45 20.44 -20.43 18.48
CA ASP A 45 20.87 -20.19 17.10
C ASP A 45 19.66 -20.04 16.17
N CYS A 46 19.58 -18.91 15.48
CA CYS A 46 18.54 -18.62 14.51
C CYS A 46 18.41 -19.65 13.40
N PHE A 47 19.49 -20.29 12.98
CA PHE A 47 19.40 -21.35 11.99
C PHE A 47 18.64 -22.56 12.55
N ILE A 48 18.88 -22.91 13.82
CA ILE A 48 18.16 -24.00 14.48
C ILE A 48 16.66 -23.66 14.59
N ARG A 49 16.35 -22.40 14.92
CA ARG A 49 14.96 -21.96 15.15
C ARG A 49 14.16 -21.71 13.86
N TYR A 50 14.76 -21.07 12.87
CA TYR A 50 14.08 -20.58 11.66
C TYR A 50 14.51 -21.31 10.37
N GLY A 51 15.52 -22.17 10.43
CA GLY A 51 15.96 -23.00 9.31
C GLY A 51 16.37 -22.18 8.09
N ASN A 52 15.86 -22.56 6.91
CA ASN A 52 16.23 -21.96 5.63
C ASN A 52 15.94 -20.45 5.55
N PHE A 53 14.97 -19.93 6.32
CA PHE A 53 14.71 -18.49 6.37
C PHE A 53 15.94 -17.71 6.84
N ALA A 54 16.64 -18.21 7.86
CA ALA A 54 17.84 -17.56 8.38
C ALA A 54 18.93 -17.47 7.29
N GLN A 55 19.08 -18.52 6.49
CA GLN A 55 20.02 -18.52 5.36
C GLN A 55 19.62 -17.58 4.22
N GLU A 56 18.33 -17.47 3.90
CA GLU A 56 17.86 -16.53 2.87
C GLU A 56 18.00 -15.07 3.29
N ALA A 57 17.93 -14.80 4.59
CA ALA A 57 18.11 -13.46 5.13
C ALA A 57 19.57 -12.97 5.02
N VAL A 58 20.51 -13.90 4.90
CA VAL A 58 21.95 -13.63 4.77
C VAL A 58 22.27 -13.14 3.35
N ARG A 59 23.22 -12.21 3.23
CA ARG A 59 23.70 -11.71 1.94
C ARG A 59 25.21 -11.83 1.84
N LYS A 60 25.70 -11.93 0.60
CA LYS A 60 27.14 -11.98 0.30
C LYS A 60 27.79 -10.63 0.62
N SER A 61 28.91 -10.67 1.36
CA SER A 61 29.73 -9.50 1.67
C SER A 61 30.19 -8.77 0.40
N ILE A 62 30.02 -7.45 0.40
CA ILE A 62 30.68 -6.54 -0.54
C ILE A 62 31.87 -5.85 0.15
N THR A 63 31.78 -5.62 1.47
CA THR A 63 32.82 -5.02 2.31
C THR A 63 33.00 -5.84 3.59
N ALA A 64 34.23 -5.94 4.08
CA ALA A 64 34.53 -6.63 5.34
C ALA A 64 33.83 -5.94 6.53
N CYS A 65 33.34 -6.75 7.48
CA CYS A 65 32.65 -6.30 8.71
C CYS A 65 31.39 -5.45 8.48
N GLU A 66 30.70 -5.64 7.36
CA GLU A 66 29.38 -5.03 7.14
C GLU A 66 28.35 -5.67 8.07
N SER A 67 27.50 -4.87 8.70
CA SER A 67 26.35 -5.38 9.44
C SER A 67 25.12 -4.50 9.24
N GLU A 68 23.95 -5.08 9.50
CA GLU A 68 22.67 -4.39 9.48
C GLU A 68 21.83 -4.89 10.64
N SER A 69 21.24 -3.97 11.41
CA SER A 69 20.31 -4.31 12.48
C SER A 69 18.93 -3.73 12.22
N VAL A 70 17.93 -4.44 12.74
CA VAL A 70 16.53 -4.02 12.76
C VAL A 70 16.05 -4.15 14.19
N THR A 71 15.51 -3.08 14.75
CA THR A 71 14.88 -3.11 16.08
C THR A 71 13.47 -3.68 16.00
N LYS A 72 12.98 -4.17 17.14
CA LYS A 72 11.59 -4.63 17.28
C LYS A 72 10.61 -3.51 16.93
N GLU A 73 10.88 -2.28 17.35
CA GLU A 73 10.07 -1.11 17.01
C GLU A 73 10.01 -0.88 15.50
N GLN A 74 11.16 -0.90 14.80
CA GLN A 74 11.19 -0.77 13.34
C GLN A 74 10.43 -1.90 12.63
N TYR A 75 10.56 -3.13 13.12
CA TYR A 75 9.81 -4.26 12.61
C TYR A 75 8.30 -4.10 12.82
N ASP A 76 7.88 -3.73 14.02
CA ASP A 76 6.47 -3.54 14.36
C ASP A 76 5.86 -2.34 13.62
N GLU A 77 6.63 -1.25 13.42
CA GLU A 77 6.23 -0.13 12.58
C GLU A 77 6.08 -0.55 11.12
N ALA A 78 6.98 -1.37 10.58
CA ALA A 78 6.89 -1.87 9.21
C ALA A 78 5.73 -2.88 9.04
N ILE A 79 5.50 -3.75 10.03
CA ILE A 79 4.33 -4.63 10.09
C ILE A 79 3.03 -3.81 10.24
N ALA A 80 3.07 -2.72 11.02
CA ALA A 80 1.94 -1.83 11.15
C ALA A 80 1.70 -1.04 9.86
N ALA A 81 2.74 -0.62 9.14
CA ALA A 81 2.64 0.06 7.85
C ALA A 81 2.07 -0.87 6.77
N THR A 82 2.51 -2.14 6.74
CA THR A 82 1.89 -3.14 5.86
C THR A 82 0.44 -3.42 6.23
N LYS A 83 0.07 -3.37 7.52
CA LYS A 83 -1.32 -3.51 7.98
C LYS A 83 -2.18 -2.24 7.80
N ARG A 84 -1.60 -1.04 7.87
CA ARG A 84 -2.30 0.24 7.68
C ARG A 84 -2.67 0.47 6.22
N GLY A 85 -2.13 -0.33 5.31
CA GLY A 85 -2.33 -0.14 3.88
C GLY A 85 -1.54 1.08 3.39
N TRP A 86 -1.26 1.09 2.10
CA TRP A 86 -0.70 2.25 1.43
C TRP A 86 -1.71 3.41 1.49
N ASP A 87 -1.24 4.62 1.82
CA ASP A 87 -2.06 5.83 2.02
C ASP A 87 -2.43 6.54 0.71
N GLY A 88 -1.98 6.01 -0.42
CA GLY A 88 -2.23 6.56 -1.75
C GLY A 88 -1.19 7.57 -2.21
N VAL A 89 -0.15 7.83 -1.42
CA VAL A 89 0.94 8.73 -1.80
C VAL A 89 2.10 7.95 -2.41
N GLY A 90 2.48 8.29 -3.64
CA GLY A 90 3.60 7.66 -4.34
C GLY A 90 3.25 6.33 -5.00
N PHE A 91 4.19 5.38 -5.06
CA PHE A 91 3.91 4.02 -5.53
C PHE A 91 3.51 3.11 -4.36
N PRO A 92 2.58 2.16 -4.56
CA PRO A 92 2.30 1.14 -3.56
C PRO A 92 3.58 0.36 -3.20
N PRO A 93 3.82 0.03 -1.92
CA PRO A 93 4.89 -0.87 -1.52
C PRO A 93 4.73 -2.28 -2.09
N GLU A 94 5.84 -3.01 -2.25
CA GLU A 94 5.80 -4.43 -2.62
C GLU A 94 5.00 -5.25 -1.60
N GLY A 95 4.17 -6.16 -2.09
CA GLY A 95 3.20 -6.94 -1.31
C GLY A 95 1.89 -6.20 -0.98
N CYS A 96 1.79 -4.90 -1.24
CA CYS A 96 0.56 -4.13 -0.96
C CYS A 96 -0.57 -4.52 -1.94
N GLU A 97 -1.75 -4.82 -1.40
CA GLU A 97 -2.96 -4.85 -2.21
C GLU A 97 -3.48 -3.41 -2.43
N CYS A 98 -3.81 -3.07 -3.67
CA CYS A 98 -4.29 -1.76 -4.07
C CYS A 98 -5.23 -1.87 -5.28
N GLU A 99 -5.79 -0.75 -5.71
CA GLU A 99 -6.53 -0.68 -6.97
C GLU A 99 -5.68 -0.03 -8.06
N PHE A 100 -5.66 -0.65 -9.25
CA PHE A 100 -4.97 -0.13 -10.45
C PHE A 100 -5.96 0.18 -11.56
N PHE A 101 -5.81 1.33 -12.20
CA PHE A 101 -6.66 1.73 -13.32
C PHE A 101 -6.08 1.26 -14.66
N ASP A 102 -6.73 0.30 -15.30
CA ASP A 102 -6.29 -0.29 -16.58
C ASP A 102 -6.70 0.52 -17.82
N CYS A 103 -7.05 1.79 -17.63
CA CYS A 103 -7.67 2.72 -18.58
C CYS A 103 -9.19 2.55 -18.76
N GLU A 104 -9.78 1.43 -18.36
CA GLU A 104 -11.23 1.19 -18.48
C GLU A 104 -11.88 1.07 -17.10
N LYS A 105 -11.28 0.30 -16.20
CA LYS A 105 -11.80 0.03 -14.87
C LYS A 105 -10.68 -0.03 -13.83
N TRP A 106 -11.11 0.04 -12.57
CA TRP A 106 -10.25 -0.19 -11.43
C TRP A 106 -10.22 -1.68 -11.11
N LEU A 107 -9.03 -2.26 -11.14
CA LEU A 107 -8.75 -3.67 -10.86
C LEU A 107 -8.15 -3.80 -9.47
N LYS A 108 -8.54 -4.85 -8.72
CA LYS A 108 -7.80 -5.22 -7.51
C LYS A 108 -6.48 -5.88 -7.91
N VAL A 109 -5.37 -5.33 -7.44
CA VAL A 109 -4.03 -5.84 -7.74
C VAL A 109 -3.17 -5.96 -6.49
N THR A 110 -2.17 -6.84 -6.53
CA THR A 110 -1.07 -6.86 -5.55
C THR A 110 0.20 -6.38 -6.22
N MET A 111 0.91 -5.43 -5.59
CA MET A 111 2.22 -5.00 -6.06
C MET A 111 3.23 -6.13 -5.85
N LEU A 112 3.80 -6.68 -6.93
CA LEU A 112 4.83 -7.72 -6.83
C LEU A 112 6.24 -7.13 -6.84
N TYR A 113 6.45 -6.06 -7.61
CA TYR A 113 7.74 -5.40 -7.72
C TYR A 113 7.58 -3.93 -8.11
N GLY A 114 8.32 -3.04 -7.43
CA GLY A 114 8.31 -1.60 -7.70
C GLY A 114 9.71 -1.04 -7.95
N GLY A 115 10.08 -0.86 -9.21
CA GLY A 115 11.38 -0.30 -9.60
C GLY A 115 11.28 1.06 -10.31
N SER A 116 12.43 1.69 -10.55
CA SER A 116 12.51 3.00 -11.23
C SER A 116 12.09 2.96 -12.70
N GLN A 117 12.17 1.78 -13.35
CA GLN A 117 11.82 1.61 -14.77
C GLN A 117 10.69 0.61 -15.00
N LEU A 118 10.48 -0.33 -14.07
CA LEU A 118 9.57 -1.45 -14.21
C LEU A 118 8.74 -1.60 -12.94
N VAL A 119 7.45 -1.89 -13.12
CA VAL A 119 6.54 -2.31 -12.08
C VAL A 119 5.87 -3.61 -12.50
N VAL A 120 5.73 -4.54 -11.57
CA VAL A 120 5.05 -5.83 -11.78
C VAL A 120 3.90 -5.94 -10.78
N LEU A 121 2.74 -6.31 -11.29
CA LEU A 121 1.49 -6.42 -10.56
C LEU A 121 0.90 -7.81 -10.75
N PHE A 122 0.23 -8.31 -9.71
CA PHE A 122 -0.65 -9.46 -9.83
C PHE A 122 -2.10 -8.98 -9.96
N ASP A 123 -2.74 -9.31 -11.07
CA ASP A 123 -4.14 -8.99 -11.37
C ASP A 123 -5.05 -10.10 -10.81
N HIS A 124 -5.83 -9.78 -9.77
CA HIS A 124 -6.72 -10.75 -9.13
C HIS A 124 -7.96 -11.09 -9.96
N ASP A 125 -8.40 -10.20 -10.86
CA ASP A 125 -9.58 -10.49 -11.70
C ASP A 125 -9.23 -11.55 -12.74
N ASN A 126 -8.05 -11.42 -13.36
CA ASN A 126 -7.61 -12.28 -14.46
C ASN A 126 -6.65 -13.39 -14.02
N GLN A 127 -6.17 -13.35 -12.76
CA GLN A 127 -5.20 -14.30 -12.20
C GLN A 127 -3.89 -14.36 -13.00
N ILE A 128 -3.39 -13.20 -13.42
CA ILE A 128 -2.16 -13.07 -14.23
C ILE A 128 -1.21 -12.03 -13.66
N GLU A 129 0.07 -12.19 -13.97
CA GLU A 129 1.07 -11.14 -13.76
C GLU A 129 1.07 -10.16 -14.93
N ARG A 130 1.15 -8.87 -14.61
CA ARG A 130 1.26 -7.79 -15.59
C ARG A 130 2.47 -6.95 -15.26
N SER A 131 3.23 -6.57 -16.30
CA SER A 131 4.37 -5.69 -16.17
C SER A 131 4.20 -4.41 -16.98
N PHE A 132 4.62 -3.31 -16.38
CA PHE A 132 4.49 -1.99 -16.97
C PHE A 132 5.75 -1.16 -16.75
N SER A 133 6.03 -0.23 -17.64
CA SER A 133 7.04 0.79 -17.36
C SER A 133 6.53 1.76 -16.31
N THR A 134 7.35 2.06 -15.29
CA THR A 134 7.03 3.00 -14.20
C THR A 134 6.55 4.35 -14.73
N SER A 135 7.13 4.83 -15.82
CA SER A 135 6.77 6.10 -16.47
C SER A 135 5.34 6.18 -17.02
N ARG A 136 4.66 5.04 -17.23
CA ARG A 136 3.33 4.97 -17.87
C ARG A 136 2.16 4.77 -16.91
N ILE A 137 2.45 4.61 -15.62
CA ILE A 137 1.49 4.17 -14.61
C ILE A 137 1.42 5.09 -13.40
N ASP A 138 2.12 6.22 -13.44
CA ASP A 138 1.99 7.27 -12.44
C ASP A 138 0.53 7.77 -12.38
N GLY A 139 0.02 7.98 -11.17
CA GLY A 139 -1.38 8.33 -10.92
C GLY A 139 -2.43 7.25 -11.25
N LYS A 140 -2.02 6.03 -11.62
CA LYS A 140 -2.96 4.91 -11.90
C LYS A 140 -3.22 3.99 -10.72
N PHE A 141 -2.63 4.28 -9.57
CA PHE A 141 -2.82 3.51 -8.34
C PHE A 141 -3.62 4.30 -7.32
N ARG A 142 -4.39 3.59 -6.51
CA ARG A 142 -4.93 4.12 -5.26
C ARG A 142 -5.13 3.01 -4.22
N PRO A 143 -5.30 3.36 -2.94
CA PRO A 143 -5.60 2.39 -1.89
C PRO A 143 -6.91 1.63 -2.18
N ILE A 144 -7.06 0.44 -1.60
CA ILE A 144 -8.34 -0.27 -1.66
C ILE A 144 -9.41 0.57 -0.97
N ARG A 145 -10.48 0.88 -1.70
CA ARG A 145 -11.63 1.58 -1.15
C ARG A 145 -12.64 0.58 -0.61
N SER A 146 -13.25 0.92 0.52
CA SER A 146 -14.43 0.23 1.02
C SER A 146 -15.62 0.40 0.07
N GLU A 147 -16.62 -0.49 0.16
CA GLU A 147 -17.84 -0.39 -0.64
C GLU A 147 -18.60 0.93 -0.37
N ALA A 148 -18.56 1.41 0.88
CA ALA A 148 -19.14 2.70 1.27
C ALA A 148 -18.43 3.88 0.58
N GLU A 149 -17.10 3.85 0.47
CA GLU A 149 -16.33 4.85 -0.28
C GLU A 149 -16.62 4.82 -1.78
N ARG A 150 -16.77 3.62 -2.36
CA ARG A 150 -17.19 3.49 -3.76
C ARG A 150 -18.55 4.14 -4.02
N LYS A 151 -19.54 3.86 -3.17
CA LYS A 151 -20.89 4.45 -3.29
C LYS A 151 -20.87 5.97 -3.15
N ARG A 152 -20.02 6.51 -2.26
CA ARG A 152 -19.82 7.95 -2.13
C ARG A 152 -19.26 8.57 -3.41
N ASP A 153 -18.20 7.99 -3.96
CA ASP A 153 -17.56 8.54 -5.17
C ASP A 153 -18.44 8.40 -6.42
N GLU A 154 -19.23 7.33 -6.53
CA GLU A 154 -20.22 7.16 -7.60
C GLU A 154 -21.33 8.23 -7.49
N ALA A 155 -21.86 8.48 -6.29
CA ALA A 155 -22.83 9.54 -6.07
C ALA A 155 -22.27 10.93 -6.40
N VAL A 156 -21.02 11.21 -6.02
CA VAL A 156 -20.35 12.48 -6.35
C VAL A 156 -20.13 12.62 -7.86
N LYS A 157 -19.68 11.56 -8.54
CA LYS A 157 -19.51 11.59 -10.00
C LYS A 157 -20.81 11.87 -10.73
N GLU A 158 -21.90 11.21 -10.32
CA GLU A 158 -23.21 11.42 -10.93
C GLU A 158 -23.72 12.85 -10.67
N PHE A 159 -23.53 13.37 -9.46
CA PHE A 159 -23.86 14.75 -9.13
C PHE A 159 -23.08 15.76 -9.99
N VAL A 160 -21.77 15.57 -10.15
CA VAL A 160 -20.92 16.42 -11.02
C VAL A 160 -21.36 16.34 -12.48
N ARG A 161 -21.71 15.14 -12.98
CA ARG A 161 -22.23 14.95 -14.34
C ARG A 161 -23.51 15.75 -14.55
N GLN A 162 -24.47 15.64 -13.64
CA GLN A 162 -25.75 16.36 -13.71
C GLN A 162 -25.56 17.88 -13.61
N LEU A 163 -24.59 18.33 -12.81
CA LEU A 163 -24.17 19.73 -12.71
C LEU A 163 -23.67 20.28 -14.05
N ILE A 164 -22.73 19.57 -14.68
CA ILE A 164 -22.16 19.96 -15.99
C ILE A 164 -23.28 20.01 -17.03
N GLU A 165 -24.19 19.03 -17.07
CA GLU A 165 -25.34 19.06 -17.99
C GLU A 165 -26.26 20.27 -17.76
N CYS A 166 -26.50 20.66 -16.50
CA CYS A 166 -27.31 21.84 -16.18
C CYS A 166 -26.65 23.16 -16.60
N VAL A 167 -25.31 23.22 -16.58
CA VAL A 167 -24.55 24.40 -16.99
C VAL A 167 -24.39 24.46 -18.52
N ASP A 168 -24.10 23.33 -19.17
CA ASP A 168 -23.89 23.24 -20.63
C ASP A 168 -25.17 23.48 -21.44
N LEU A 169 -26.35 23.12 -20.91
CA LEU A 169 -27.64 23.39 -21.55
C LEU A 169 -28.00 24.89 -21.56
N HIS A 170 -27.32 25.71 -20.75
CA HIS A 170 -27.70 27.08 -20.46
C HIS A 170 -26.48 27.99 -20.56
N ALA A 171 -26.11 28.42 -21.77
CA ALA A 171 -25.17 29.53 -21.95
C ALA A 171 -25.76 30.79 -21.27
N MET A 172 -25.27 31.10 -20.06
CA MET A 172 -26.10 31.66 -18.98
C MET A 172 -26.47 33.16 -19.14
N ASP A 173 -27.78 33.43 -19.11
CA ASP A 173 -28.43 34.69 -18.67
C ASP A 173 -28.72 34.65 -17.15
N GLU A 174 -28.84 35.80 -16.47
CA GLU A 174 -29.05 35.89 -15.01
C GLU A 174 -30.28 35.10 -14.50
N ARG A 175 -31.32 34.95 -15.34
CA ARG A 175 -32.50 34.13 -14.99
C ARG A 175 -32.19 32.62 -14.94
N GLN A 176 -31.18 32.16 -15.67
CA GLN A 176 -30.80 30.75 -15.71
C GLN A 176 -29.91 30.37 -14.52
N GLU A 177 -29.17 31.33 -13.93
CA GLU A 177 -28.39 31.12 -12.71
C GLU A 177 -29.27 30.70 -11.53
N ALA A 178 -30.42 31.36 -11.35
CA ALA A 178 -31.38 31.02 -10.29
C ALA A 178 -31.93 29.58 -10.45
N ILE A 179 -32.20 29.16 -11.69
CA ILE A 179 -32.72 27.82 -12.01
C ILE A 179 -31.64 26.76 -11.76
N VAL A 180 -30.41 27.01 -12.22
CA VAL A 180 -29.28 26.11 -11.97
C VAL A 180 -29.03 25.97 -10.47
N ARG A 181 -29.06 27.09 -9.73
CA ARG A 181 -28.88 27.13 -8.28
C ARG A 181 -29.95 26.31 -7.55
N GLU A 182 -31.22 26.52 -7.85
CA GLU A 182 -32.34 25.79 -7.22
C GLU A 182 -32.23 24.27 -7.47
N LYS A 183 -31.90 23.88 -8.71
CA LYS A 183 -31.69 22.49 -9.09
C LYS A 183 -30.50 21.88 -8.33
N LEU A 184 -29.40 22.62 -8.19
CA LEU A 184 -28.24 22.26 -7.37
C LEU A 184 -28.62 21.96 -5.92
N TYR A 185 -29.37 22.86 -5.27
CA TYR A 185 -29.79 22.71 -3.87
C TYR A 185 -30.72 21.51 -3.68
N SER A 186 -31.59 21.20 -4.65
CA SER A 186 -32.45 20.01 -4.57
C SER A 186 -31.69 18.69 -4.69
N MET A 187 -30.50 18.69 -5.31
CA MET A 187 -29.67 17.50 -5.48
C MET A 187 -28.71 17.26 -4.30
N LEU A 188 -28.32 18.29 -3.55
CA LEU A 188 -27.41 18.18 -2.40
C LEU A 188 -27.83 17.13 -1.35
N PRO A 189 -29.11 16.99 -0.95
CA PRO A 189 -29.55 15.98 0.01
C PRO A 189 -29.42 14.54 -0.49
N THR A 190 -29.26 14.34 -1.80
CA THR A 190 -29.06 13.00 -2.39
C THR A 190 -27.62 12.50 -2.25
N LEU A 191 -26.68 13.39 -1.87
CA LEU A 191 -25.30 13.03 -1.63
C LEU A 191 -25.12 12.36 -0.26
N PRO A 192 -24.51 11.16 -0.20
CA PRO A 192 -24.29 10.46 1.06
C PRO A 192 -23.39 11.26 2.01
N GLY A 193 -23.91 11.55 3.21
CA GLY A 193 -23.22 12.31 4.25
C GLY A 193 -23.44 13.83 4.21
N VAL A 194 -24.24 14.34 3.27
CA VAL A 194 -24.62 15.76 3.21
C VAL A 194 -25.93 15.99 3.97
N THR A 195 -25.90 16.88 4.95
CA THR A 195 -27.10 17.43 5.60
C THR A 195 -27.22 18.89 5.20
N VAL A 196 -28.31 19.23 4.51
CA VAL A 196 -28.64 20.62 4.20
C VAL A 196 -29.44 21.13 5.39
N ASN A 197 -28.85 22.04 6.16
CA ASN A 197 -29.59 22.75 7.20
C ASN A 197 -30.30 23.94 6.53
N ASP A 198 -31.61 24.03 6.75
CA ASP A 198 -32.49 25.11 6.27
C ASP A 198 -32.06 26.49 6.78
#